data_AF-A0A6J6ELZ1-F1
#
_entry.id   AF-A0A6J6ELZ1-F1
#
_cell.length_a   1.000
_cell.length_b   1.000
_cell.length_c   1.000
_cell.angle_alpha   90.00
_cell.angle_beta   90.00
_cell.angle_gamma   90.00
#
_symmetry.space_group_name_H-M   'P 1'
#
loop_
_entity.id
_entity.type
_entity.pdbx_description
1 polymer ?
#
loop_
_entity_poly.entity_id
_entity_poly.type
_entity_poly.pdbx_seq_one_letter_code
_entity_poly.pdbx_strand_id
1 'polypeptide(L)'
;MVIDRGAFLSGRYLEVFDEIVTIKSECGEKAHLKVILETGELVTYDNVRRASYLAMLAGADFIKTSTGKVTPAATPPVVALMLQAVRDFHDRTGLRIGVKPAGGIRTTKDAIKQLVLVNEIAGSAWLDPKYFRIGASALLNDLLMQRMKQRDGYYQSSDYVSIE
;
A
#
# COMPACT_ATOMS: atom_id res chain seq x y z
N MET A 1 6.42 7.99 6.30
CA MET A 1 6.67 9.30 5.66
C MET A 1 5.89 9.43 4.37
N VAL A 2 5.77 10.64 3.81
CA VAL A 2 5.33 10.92 2.43
C VAL A 2 6.52 11.49 1.70
N ILE A 3 6.76 11.08 0.45
CA ILE A 3 7.88 11.63 -0.34
C ILE A 3 7.61 13.08 -0.77
N ASP A 4 8.67 13.86 -0.96
CA ASP A 4 8.55 15.13 -1.69
C ASP A 4 8.28 14.87 -3.18
N ARG A 5 6.99 14.97 -3.54
CA ARG A 5 6.48 14.79 -4.90
C ARG A 5 6.98 15.89 -5.84
N GLY A 6 7.16 17.11 -5.32
CA GLY A 6 7.68 18.23 -6.09
C GLY A 6 9.14 18.01 -6.48
N ALA A 7 9.97 17.56 -5.54
CA ALA A 7 11.35 17.15 -5.81
C ALA A 7 11.42 15.99 -6.78
N PHE A 8 10.62 14.94 -6.56
CA PHE A 8 10.56 13.77 -7.45
C PHE A 8 10.20 14.16 -8.90
N LEU A 9 9.12 14.92 -9.08
CA LEU A 9 8.65 15.35 -10.41
C LEU A 9 9.59 16.34 -11.09
N SER A 10 10.41 17.07 -10.31
CA SER A 10 11.46 17.95 -10.82
C SER A 10 12.77 17.20 -11.13
N GLY A 11 12.80 15.86 -11.01
CA GLY A 11 13.98 15.04 -11.26
C GLY A 11 15.04 15.06 -10.15
N ARG A 12 14.76 15.69 -9.00
CA ARG A 12 15.65 15.71 -7.83
C ARG A 12 15.55 14.41 -7.03
N TYR A 13 15.84 13.29 -7.68
CA TYR A 13 15.65 11.95 -7.11
C TYR A 13 16.55 11.67 -5.91
N LEU A 14 17.79 12.19 -5.91
CA LEU A 14 18.71 12.01 -4.78
C LEU A 14 18.20 12.68 -3.51
N GLU A 15 17.60 13.86 -3.62
CA GLU A 15 16.99 14.55 -2.47
C GLU A 15 15.92 13.69 -1.79
N VAL A 16 15.04 13.08 -2.60
CA VAL A 16 13.99 12.17 -2.11
C VAL A 16 14.60 10.89 -1.54
N PHE A 17 15.65 10.35 -2.17
CA PHE A 17 16.33 9.14 -1.72
C PHE A 17 17.01 9.36 -0.37
N ASP A 18 17.79 10.43 -0.22
CA ASP A 18 18.54 10.77 0.98
C ASP A 18 17.61 11.09 2.16
N GLU A 19 16.45 11.72 1.89
CA GLU A 19 15.40 11.91 2.89
C GLU A 19 14.90 10.56 3.44
N ILE A 20 14.59 9.60 2.55
CA ILE A 20 14.11 8.28 2.96
C ILE A 20 15.19 7.53 3.75
N VAL A 21 16.45 7.57 3.29
CA VAL A 21 17.59 6.92 3.98
C VAL A 21 17.75 7.49 5.38
N THR A 22 17.73 8.81 5.52
CA THR A 22 17.85 9.50 6.81
C THR A 22 16.72 9.10 7.75
N ILE A 23 15.47 9.06 7.26
CA ILE A 23 14.34 8.62 8.09
C ILE A 23 14.45 7.13 8.44
N LYS A 24 14.96 6.29 7.53
CA LYS A 24 15.15 4.86 7.79
C LYS A 24 16.24 4.62 8.84
N SER A 25 17.33 5.39 8.85
CA SER A 25 18.36 5.27 9.89
C SER A 25 17.82 5.61 11.27
N GLU A 26 16.94 6.62 11.37
CA GLU A 26 16.27 6.96 12.64
C GLU A 26 15.28 5.88 13.10
N CYS A 27 14.62 5.18 12.17
CA CYS A 27 13.76 4.04 12.50
C CYS A 27 14.57 2.86 13.07
N GLY A 28 15.76 2.62 12.50
CA GLY A 28 16.60 1.46 12.80
C GLY A 28 15.80 0.15 12.72
N GLU A 29 16.09 -0.76 13.65
CA GLU A 29 15.38 -2.04 13.80
C GLU A 29 14.11 -1.94 14.66
N LYS A 30 13.82 -0.76 15.22
CA LYS A 30 12.72 -0.57 16.18
C LYS A 30 11.37 -0.37 15.49
N ALA A 31 11.37 0.13 14.26
CA ALA A 31 10.15 0.48 13.55
C ALA A 31 10.25 0.23 12.04
N HIS A 32 9.15 -0.25 11.46
CA HIS A 32 9.01 -0.36 10.01
C HIS A 32 8.66 1.00 9.39
N LEU A 33 9.46 1.43 8.42
CA LEU A 33 9.22 2.60 7.60
C LEU A 33 8.29 2.27 6.44
N LYS A 34 7.11 2.93 6.43
CA LYS A 34 6.22 2.94 5.28
C LYS A 34 6.42 4.25 4.52
N VAL A 35 6.81 4.16 3.25
CA VAL A 35 6.98 5.30 2.36
C VAL A 35 5.73 5.46 1.51
N ILE A 36 5.04 6.59 1.67
CA ILE A 36 3.86 6.95 0.89
C ILE A 36 4.31 7.69 -0.36
N LEU A 37 4.00 7.12 -1.52
CA LEU A 37 4.40 7.67 -2.83
C LEU A 37 3.44 8.75 -3.34
N GLU A 38 2.23 8.80 -2.79
CA GLU A 38 1.09 9.57 -3.30
C GLU A 38 0.89 9.41 -4.80
N THR A 39 0.67 8.17 -5.21
CA THR A 39 0.63 7.73 -6.61
C THR A 39 -0.35 8.50 -7.49
N GLY A 40 -1.40 9.10 -6.91
CA GLY A 40 -2.34 9.96 -7.63
C GLY A 40 -1.73 11.26 -8.16
N GLU A 41 -0.62 11.72 -7.59
CA GLU A 41 0.08 12.94 -8.01
C GLU A 41 1.32 12.64 -8.87
N LEU A 42 1.70 11.37 -9.05
CA LEU A 42 2.88 10.98 -9.82
C LEU A 42 2.66 10.99 -11.34
N VAL A 43 1.44 11.28 -11.79
CA VAL A 43 1.02 11.50 -13.19
C VAL A 43 1.07 10.25 -14.09
N THR A 44 2.14 9.45 -14.03
CA THR A 44 2.36 8.30 -14.91
C THR A 44 2.70 7.02 -14.15
N TYR A 45 2.42 5.86 -14.76
CA TYR A 45 2.83 4.57 -14.20
C TYR A 45 4.36 4.43 -14.12
N ASP A 46 5.11 4.99 -15.07
CA ASP A 46 6.57 4.98 -15.01
C ASP A 46 7.10 5.70 -13.76
N ASN A 47 6.48 6.83 -13.41
CA ASN A 47 6.82 7.56 -12.19
C ASN A 47 6.46 6.76 -10.94
N VAL A 48 5.30 6.09 -10.90
CA VAL A 48 4.94 5.19 -9.79
C VAL A 48 5.97 4.06 -9.64
N ARG A 49 6.38 3.42 -10.75
CA ARG A 49 7.38 2.35 -10.71
C ARG A 49 8.74 2.88 -10.25
N ARG A 50 9.18 4.03 -10.76
CA ARG A 50 10.44 4.68 -10.37
C ARG A 50 10.44 5.08 -8.90
N ALA A 51 9.37 5.71 -8.41
CA ALA A 51 9.23 6.08 -7.00
C ALA A 51 9.21 4.84 -6.09
N SER A 52 8.57 3.75 -6.53
CA SER A 52 8.58 2.48 -5.81
C SER A 52 10.00 1.94 -5.66
N TYR A 53 10.77 1.88 -6.76
CA TYR A 53 12.17 1.43 -6.73
C TYR A 53 13.07 2.34 -5.89
N LEU A 54 12.92 3.65 -6.02
CA LEU A 54 13.65 4.62 -5.23
C LEU A 54 13.43 4.39 -3.73
N ALA A 55 12.17 4.23 -3.31
CA ALA A 55 11.84 3.96 -1.91
C ALA A 55 12.39 2.61 -1.42
N MET A 56 12.29 1.55 -2.22
CA MET A 56 12.83 0.23 -1.86
C MET A 56 14.36 0.24 -1.73
N LEU A 57 15.05 0.90 -2.66
CA LEU A 57 16.51 1.06 -2.62
C LEU A 57 16.96 1.91 -1.42
N ALA A 58 16.16 2.90 -1.01
CA ALA A 58 16.41 3.72 0.17
C ALA A 58 16.09 3.01 1.50
N GLY A 59 15.65 1.74 1.46
CA GLY A 59 15.43 0.92 2.65
C GLY A 59 14.01 0.93 3.21
N ALA A 60 13.01 1.29 2.42
CA ALA A 60 11.61 1.22 2.85
C ALA A 60 11.17 -0.22 3.16
N ASP A 61 10.54 -0.45 4.31
CA ASP A 61 9.92 -1.74 4.65
C ASP A 61 8.60 -1.96 3.90
N PHE A 62 7.90 -0.86 3.60
CA PHE A 62 6.66 -0.86 2.83
C PHE A 62 6.62 0.33 1.86
N ILE A 63 6.12 0.06 0.65
CA ILE A 63 5.62 1.11 -0.25
C ILE A 63 4.11 1.24 -0.12
N LYS A 64 3.62 2.48 0.02
CA LYS A 64 2.21 2.80 0.23
C LYS A 64 1.71 3.73 -0.87
N THR A 65 0.51 3.47 -1.40
CA THR A 65 -0.05 4.23 -2.53
C THR A 65 -0.28 5.70 -2.16
N SER A 66 -1.09 5.96 -1.14
CA SER A 66 -1.62 7.29 -0.85
C SER A 66 -1.65 7.61 0.65
N THR A 67 -1.81 8.89 0.99
CA THR A 67 -2.19 9.31 2.36
C THR A 67 -3.65 8.99 2.68
N GLY A 68 -4.48 8.74 1.66
CA GLY A 68 -5.93 8.63 1.75
C GLY A 68 -6.66 9.97 1.68
N LYS A 69 -5.95 11.07 1.37
CA LYS A 69 -6.50 12.42 1.22
C LYS A 69 -6.61 12.89 -0.23
N VAL A 70 -5.89 12.23 -1.15
CA VAL A 70 -5.87 12.56 -2.59
C VAL A 70 -6.56 11.47 -3.40
N THR A 71 -7.23 11.85 -4.49
CA THR A 71 -7.91 10.94 -5.42
C THR A 71 -7.42 11.23 -6.84
N PRO A 72 -7.11 10.20 -7.67
CA PRO A 72 -7.22 8.76 -7.41
C PRO A 72 -6.09 8.22 -6.52
N ALA A 73 -6.41 7.27 -5.64
CA ALA A 73 -5.50 6.75 -4.62
C ALA A 73 -4.93 5.35 -4.98
N ALA A 74 -5.62 4.28 -4.56
CA ALA A 74 -5.23 2.89 -4.81
C ALA A 74 -6.05 2.25 -5.94
N THR A 75 -5.89 2.73 -7.18
CA THR A 75 -6.56 2.11 -8.33
C THR A 75 -5.96 0.71 -8.60
N PRO A 76 -6.73 -0.25 -9.14
CA PRO A 76 -6.22 -1.59 -9.43
C PRO A 76 -4.93 -1.60 -10.28
N PRO A 77 -4.77 -0.77 -11.34
CA PRO A 77 -3.53 -0.73 -12.10
C PRO A 77 -2.31 -0.26 -11.28
N VAL A 78 -2.48 0.75 -10.41
CA VAL A 78 -1.40 1.23 -9.54
C VAL A 78 -0.98 0.14 -8.55
N VAL A 79 -1.95 -0.55 -7.94
CA VAL A 79 -1.64 -1.63 -6.99
C VAL A 79 -0.95 -2.79 -7.71
N ALA A 80 -1.44 -3.19 -8.89
CA ALA A 80 -0.82 -4.23 -9.69
C ALA A 80 0.64 -3.89 -10.05
N LEU A 81 0.90 -2.65 -10.46
CA LEU A 81 2.25 -2.17 -10.77
C LEU A 81 3.17 -2.19 -9.55
N MET A 82 2.69 -1.76 -8.38
CA MET A 82 3.47 -1.81 -7.14
C MET A 82 3.77 -3.25 -6.70
N LEU A 83 2.81 -4.18 -6.89
CA LEU A 83 3.02 -5.61 -6.61
C LEU A 83 4.06 -6.23 -7.56
N GLN A 84 4.01 -5.88 -8.85
CA GLN A 84 5.07 -6.26 -9.79
C GLN A 84 6.42 -5.70 -9.35
N ALA A 85 6.47 -4.43 -8.93
CA ALA A 85 7.72 -3.80 -8.50
C ALA A 85 8.36 -4.52 -7.30
N VAL A 86 7.60 -4.88 -6.26
CA VAL A 86 8.15 -5.59 -5.09
C VAL A 86 8.55 -7.02 -5.39
N ARG A 87 7.82 -7.72 -6.28
CA ARG A 87 8.19 -9.06 -6.74
C ARG A 87 9.49 -8.99 -7.52
N ASP A 88 9.55 -8.15 -8.55
CA ASP A 88 10.74 -8.01 -9.40
C ASP A 88 11.96 -7.55 -8.59
N PHE A 89 11.75 -6.73 -7.55
CA PHE A 89 12.81 -6.33 -6.62
C PHE A 89 13.30 -7.50 -5.76
N HIS A 90 12.37 -8.30 -5.22
CA HIS A 90 12.71 -9.51 -4.46
C HIS A 90 13.47 -10.51 -5.32
N ASP A 91 13.03 -10.77 -6.55
CA ASP A 91 13.69 -11.72 -7.44
C ASP A 91 15.15 -11.33 -7.76
N ARG A 92 15.44 -10.02 -7.73
CA ARG A 92 16.79 -9.48 -7.97
C ARG A 92 17.66 -9.39 -6.72
N THR A 93 17.07 -9.18 -5.55
CA THR A 93 17.82 -8.81 -4.32
C THR A 93 17.68 -9.81 -3.18
N GLY A 94 16.69 -10.71 -3.24
CA GLY A 94 16.26 -11.56 -2.14
C GLY A 94 15.48 -10.83 -1.04
N LEU A 95 15.32 -9.50 -1.13
CA LEU A 95 14.64 -8.71 -0.10
C LEU A 95 13.14 -8.61 -0.39
N ARG A 96 12.32 -8.97 0.60
CA ARG A 96 10.86 -8.91 0.49
C ARG A 96 10.33 -7.61 1.09
N ILE A 97 9.80 -6.74 0.24
CA ILE A 97 9.21 -5.45 0.65
C ILE A 97 7.68 -5.54 0.65
N GLY A 98 7.06 -4.89 1.62
CA GLY A 98 5.61 -4.87 1.75
C GLY A 98 4.90 -3.85 0.86
N VAL A 99 3.65 -4.13 0.51
CA VAL A 99 2.76 -3.20 -0.22
C VAL A 99 1.56 -2.85 0.65
N LYS A 100 1.25 -1.55 0.72
CA LYS A 100 0.06 -1.05 1.42
C LYS A 100 -0.80 -0.18 0.50
N PRO A 101 -1.78 -0.75 -0.21
CA PRO A 101 -2.80 0.06 -0.88
C PRO A 101 -3.62 0.81 0.18
N ALA A 102 -3.84 2.09 -0.05
CA ALA A 102 -4.64 2.96 0.80
C ALA A 102 -5.48 3.92 -0.03
N GLY A 103 -6.67 4.23 0.47
CA GLY A 103 -7.63 5.14 -0.15
C GLY A 103 -8.56 4.43 -1.14
N GLY A 104 -9.87 4.57 -0.94
CA GLY A 104 -10.91 4.03 -1.83
C GLY A 104 -11.37 2.60 -1.54
N ILE A 105 -10.71 1.86 -0.64
CA ILE A 105 -11.10 0.48 -0.26
C ILE A 105 -12.13 0.55 0.87
N ARG A 106 -13.41 0.40 0.53
CA ARG A 106 -14.54 0.59 1.47
C ARG A 106 -15.34 -0.68 1.75
N THR A 107 -15.27 -1.67 0.87
CA THR A 107 -16.06 -2.91 1.02
C THR A 107 -15.17 -4.14 1.12
N THR A 108 -15.70 -5.18 1.75
CA THR A 108 -15.11 -6.52 1.85
C THR A 108 -14.81 -7.09 0.48
N LYS A 109 -15.70 -6.86 -0.50
CA LYS A 109 -15.48 -7.26 -1.90
C LYS A 109 -14.26 -6.55 -2.48
N ASP A 110 -14.08 -5.26 -2.21
CA ASP A 110 -12.89 -4.54 -2.66
C ASP A 110 -11.62 -5.06 -1.98
N ALA A 111 -11.68 -5.38 -0.69
CA ALA A 111 -10.57 -6.00 0.03
C ALA A 111 -10.20 -7.36 -0.58
N ILE A 112 -11.18 -8.21 -0.92
CA ILE A 112 -10.95 -9.49 -1.60
C ILE A 112 -10.27 -9.28 -2.96
N LYS A 113 -10.70 -8.30 -3.76
CA LYS A 113 -10.03 -7.98 -5.03
C LYS A 113 -8.54 -7.67 -4.82
N GLN A 114 -8.20 -6.96 -3.74
CA GLN A 114 -6.79 -6.70 -3.42
C GLN A 114 -6.02 -7.99 -3.09
N LEU A 115 -6.61 -8.89 -2.29
CA LEU A 115 -5.99 -10.17 -1.95
C LEU A 115 -5.77 -11.05 -3.19
N VAL A 116 -6.73 -11.05 -4.11
CA VAL A 116 -6.57 -11.74 -5.41
C VAL A 116 -5.40 -11.12 -6.19
N LEU A 117 -5.32 -9.80 -6.32
CA LEU A 117 -4.19 -9.14 -6.99
C LEU A 117 -2.84 -9.53 -6.38
N VAL A 118 -2.76 -9.59 -5.05
CA VAL A 118 -1.52 -10.00 -4.35
C VAL A 118 -1.14 -11.43 -4.74
N ASN A 119 -2.08 -12.38 -4.65
CA ASN A 119 -1.83 -13.77 -4.96
C ASN A 119 -1.39 -13.98 -6.41
N GLU A 120 -2.09 -13.35 -7.36
CA GLU A 120 -1.84 -13.54 -8.78
C GLU A 120 -0.55 -12.86 -9.26
N ILE A 121 -0.14 -11.76 -8.60
CA ILE A 121 0.99 -10.95 -9.07
C ILE A 121 2.26 -11.22 -8.28
N ALA A 122 2.22 -11.05 -6.96
CA ALA A 122 3.39 -11.19 -6.10
C ALA A 122 3.53 -12.61 -5.51
N GLY A 123 2.43 -13.36 -5.48
CA GLY A 123 2.39 -14.72 -4.95
C GLY A 123 1.89 -14.80 -3.50
N SER A 124 1.54 -16.01 -3.09
CA SER A 124 0.98 -16.31 -1.77
C SER A 124 1.89 -15.91 -0.60
N ALA A 125 3.21 -15.84 -0.81
CA ALA A 125 4.16 -15.37 0.20
C ALA A 125 3.94 -13.90 0.64
N TRP A 126 3.27 -13.09 -0.19
CA TRP A 126 2.88 -11.72 0.18
C TRP A 126 1.52 -11.65 0.88
N LEU A 127 0.75 -12.74 0.97
CA LEU A 127 -0.49 -12.82 1.77
C LEU A 127 -0.18 -12.97 3.27
N ASP A 128 0.75 -12.17 3.77
CA ASP A 128 1.18 -12.14 5.16
C ASP A 128 1.12 -10.68 5.68
N PRO A 129 0.66 -10.43 6.93
CA PRO A 129 0.63 -9.08 7.50
C PRO A 129 1.98 -8.35 7.53
N LYS A 130 3.11 -9.04 7.39
CA LYS A 130 4.45 -8.46 7.25
C LYS A 130 4.70 -7.86 5.87
N TYR A 131 3.96 -8.28 4.84
CA TYR A 131 4.19 -7.89 3.45
C TYR A 131 2.97 -7.29 2.76
N PHE A 132 1.78 -7.44 3.35
CA PHE A 132 0.57 -6.82 2.81
C PHE A 132 -0.32 -6.24 3.91
N ARG A 133 -0.79 -5.01 3.68
CA ARG A 133 -1.70 -4.30 4.57
C ARG A 133 -2.71 -3.52 3.75
N ILE A 134 -3.97 -3.49 4.17
CA ILE A 134 -4.98 -2.59 3.59
C ILE A 134 -5.07 -1.33 4.45
N GLY A 135 -4.88 -0.16 3.84
CA GLY A 135 -5.14 1.14 4.46
C GLY A 135 -6.59 1.55 4.26
N ALA A 136 -7.43 1.33 5.27
CA ALA A 136 -8.85 1.68 5.21
C ALA A 136 -9.32 2.32 6.52
N SER A 137 -10.24 3.27 6.40
CA SER A 137 -10.95 3.90 7.52
C SER A 137 -12.42 3.50 7.60
N ALA A 138 -13.03 3.06 6.49
CA ALA A 138 -14.46 2.73 6.41
C ALA A 138 -14.76 1.26 6.10
N LEU A 139 -13.72 0.41 6.02
CA LEU A 139 -13.86 -1.00 5.61
C LEU A 139 -14.34 -1.91 6.75
N LEU A 140 -14.02 -1.58 7.99
CA LEU A 140 -14.20 -2.49 9.12
C LEU A 140 -15.67 -2.82 9.38
N ASN A 141 -16.56 -1.83 9.32
CA ASN A 141 -17.99 -2.06 9.54
C ASN A 141 -18.57 -2.98 8.46
N ASP A 142 -18.20 -2.80 7.18
CA ASP A 142 -18.63 -3.72 6.13
C ASP A 142 -18.11 -5.14 6.36
N LEU A 143 -16.83 -5.30 6.74
CA LEU A 143 -16.27 -6.62 7.10
C LEU A 143 -17.04 -7.31 8.22
N LEU A 144 -17.38 -6.57 9.28
CA LEU A 144 -18.16 -7.10 10.40
C LEU A 144 -19.56 -7.53 9.96
N MET A 145 -20.25 -6.73 9.14
CA MET A 145 -21.56 -7.08 8.59
C MET A 145 -21.51 -8.33 7.73
N GLN A 146 -20.51 -8.45 6.83
CA GLN A 146 -20.37 -9.66 6.00
C GLN A 146 -20.09 -10.91 6.86
N ARG A 147 -19.30 -10.78 7.93
CA ARG A 147 -19.01 -11.89 8.85
C ARG A 147 -20.23 -12.28 9.67
N MET A 148 -21.00 -11.31 10.17
CA MET A 148 -22.27 -11.57 10.86
C MET A 148 -23.27 -12.27 9.93
N LYS A 149 -23.40 -11.82 8.67
CA LYS A 149 -24.24 -12.48 7.67
C LYS A 149 -23.87 -13.94 7.45
N GLN A 150 -22.57 -14.26 7.37
CA GLN A 150 -22.09 -15.63 7.20
C GLN A 150 -22.40 -16.51 8.42
N ARG A 151 -22.35 -15.95 9.63
CA ARG A 151 -22.64 -16.67 10.88
C ARG A 151 -24.13 -16.86 11.12
N ASP A 152 -24.91 -15.81 10.93
CA ASP A 152 -26.30 -15.73 11.38
C ASP A 152 -27.31 -16.03 10.24
N GLY A 153 -26.86 -15.96 8.98
CA GLY A 153 -27.69 -16.28 7.80
C GLY A 153 -28.53 -15.12 7.26
N TYR A 154 -28.58 -13.97 7.93
CA TYR A 154 -29.33 -12.76 7.50
C TYR A 154 -28.48 -11.49 7.61
N TYR A 155 -28.84 -10.44 6.86
CA TYR A 155 -28.09 -9.18 6.88
C TYR A 155 -28.45 -8.40 8.15
N GLN A 156 -27.44 -7.90 8.85
CA GLN A 156 -27.60 -7.07 10.04
C GLN A 156 -27.62 -5.59 9.64
N SER A 157 -28.28 -4.75 10.46
CA SER A 157 -28.22 -3.29 10.30
C SER A 157 -26.80 -2.77 10.60
N SER A 158 -26.42 -1.67 9.95
CA SER A 158 -25.21 -0.92 10.30
C SER A 158 -25.23 -0.40 11.75
N ASP A 159 -26.41 -0.29 12.37
CA ASP A 159 -26.56 0.18 13.76
C ASP A 159 -25.92 -0.75 14.79
N TYR A 160 -25.69 -2.03 14.43
CA TYR A 160 -25.04 -3.01 15.30
C TYR A 160 -23.51 -3.04 15.18
N VAL A 161 -22.95 -2.21 14.29
CA VAL A 161 -21.52 -2.13 14.01
C VAL A 161 -21.05 -0.67 14.04
N SER A 162 -20.78 -0.15 15.24
CA SER A 162 -20.21 1.18 15.42
C SER A 162 -18.79 1.10 15.98
N ILE A 163 -17.81 1.30 15.10
CA ILE A 163 -16.54 1.93 15.46
C ILE A 163 -16.55 3.28 14.74
N GLU A 164 -17.25 4.26 15.32
CA GLU A 164 -17.03 5.67 14.98
C GLU A 164 -15.83 6.21 15.77
#